data_AF-A0A158P4I3-F1
#
_entry.id   AF-A0A158P4I3-F1
#
_cell.length_a   1.000
_cell.length_b   1.000
_cell.length_c   1.000
_cell.angle_alpha   90.00
_cell.angle_beta   90.00
_cell.angle_gamma   90.00
#
_symmetry.space_group_name_H-M   'P 1'
#
loop_
_entity.id
_entity.type
_entity.pdbx_description
1 polymer ?
#
loop_
_entity_poly.entity_id
_entity_poly.type
_entity_poly.pdbx_seq_one_letter_code
_entity_poly.pdbx_strand_id
1 'polypeptide(L)'
;MTSTNKFNFTYDEIKVCKNTSVVTNALKHMDTPSTLYHVRDNIQDFATAMLNNMSKTAKEKVSNQVNNFINIINTMIDHAAKTNATGPDNSYTLDRFTNKILDKLANNSTQAKQARKAKSYIIKSKDPKIQPDRILKEITTLTKQDNSVQIDEAKAGLTAVKLTTNNEEALDKIKSHVETTELKDKLEMEEMKMLLPQISAVINSFSVETEETIKKRNNIPEEEFVKIVQTYDIPIHNKEPKKKLIIRLSRNARQILENQGRIYIGAESVPIKDNFYIRTCSNCLSIGHTSKFCTSKTTCGKCQGEHNTTTCNLPKTNICLLCVNNKEREVNHRPKSINCQAYIKAIKSLKAITDWSYGTQNN
;
A
#
# COMPACT_ATOMS: atom_id res chain seq x y z
N MET A 1 0.19 52.19 -27.08
CA MET A 1 1.01 52.17 -25.85
C MET A 1 0.13 51.62 -24.73
N THR A 2 0.14 50.30 -24.53
CA THR A 2 -0.62 49.62 -23.47
C THR A 2 0.39 49.18 -22.41
N SER A 3 0.26 49.71 -21.20
CA SER A 3 1.18 49.47 -20.09
C SER A 3 1.14 48.00 -19.68
N THR A 4 2.27 47.30 -19.81
CA THR A 4 2.49 46.01 -19.16
C THR A 4 2.54 46.24 -17.66
N ASN A 5 1.50 45.82 -16.94
CA ASN A 5 1.50 45.76 -15.48
C ASN A 5 2.61 44.79 -15.03
N LYS A 6 3.74 45.35 -14.58
CA LYS A 6 4.75 44.61 -13.84
C LYS A 6 4.17 44.28 -12.47
N PHE A 7 3.81 43.02 -12.24
CA PHE A 7 3.58 42.52 -10.90
C PHE A 7 4.92 42.49 -10.16
N ASN A 8 5.23 43.55 -9.43
CA ASN A 8 6.34 43.59 -8.49
C ASN A 8 5.83 43.10 -7.15
N PHE A 9 6.21 41.88 -6.76
CA PHE A 9 6.00 41.42 -5.39
C PHE A 9 6.87 42.25 -4.45
N THR A 10 6.27 42.81 -3.42
CA THR A 10 6.95 43.55 -2.36
C THR A 10 7.65 42.60 -1.39
N TYR A 11 8.65 43.12 -0.68
CA TYR A 11 9.43 42.39 0.33
C TYR A 11 8.55 41.71 1.40
N ASP A 12 7.45 42.35 1.80
CA ASP A 12 6.54 41.81 2.81
C ASP A 12 5.63 40.70 2.26
N GLU A 13 5.26 40.73 0.98
CA GLU A 13 4.46 39.68 0.33
C GLU A 13 5.24 38.37 0.18
N ILE A 14 6.55 38.46 -0.10
CA ILE A 14 7.44 37.31 -0.19
C ILE A 14 7.71 36.72 1.21
N LYS A 15 7.75 37.57 2.26
CA LYS A 15 7.98 37.14 3.65
C LYS A 15 6.85 36.28 4.22
N VAL A 16 5.63 36.42 3.69
CA VAL A 16 4.45 35.60 4.05
C VAL A 16 4.44 34.24 3.30
N CYS A 17 5.22 34.11 2.22
CA CYS A 17 5.31 32.90 1.38
C CYS A 17 6.14 31.76 2.01
N LYS A 18 6.04 31.54 3.32
CA LYS A 18 6.55 30.33 3.99
C LYS A 18 5.76 29.06 3.62
N ASN A 19 4.61 29.24 2.98
CA ASN A 19 3.72 28.15 2.59
C ASN A 19 3.70 28.04 1.06
N THR A 20 4.22 26.92 0.55
CA THR A 20 4.29 26.58 -0.89
C THR A 20 2.95 26.77 -1.59
N SER A 21 1.83 26.60 -0.89
CA SER A 21 0.47 26.79 -1.43
C SER A 21 0.16 28.22 -1.91
N VAL A 22 0.71 29.26 -1.28
CA VAL A 22 0.45 30.66 -1.61
C VAL A 22 1.16 31.06 -2.91
N VAL A 23 2.44 30.69 -3.04
CA VAL A 23 3.21 30.86 -4.28
C VAL A 23 2.59 30.05 -5.43
N THR A 24 2.07 28.86 -5.11
CA THR A 24 1.42 27.98 -6.09
C THR A 24 0.15 28.61 -6.67
N ASN A 25 -0.65 29.32 -5.87
CA ASN A 25 -1.83 30.04 -6.38
C ASN A 25 -1.46 31.27 -7.22
N ALA A 26 -0.37 31.96 -6.90
CA ALA A 26 0.08 33.11 -7.70
C ALA A 26 0.58 32.68 -9.10
N LEU A 27 1.22 31.52 -9.20
CA LEU A 27 1.72 30.98 -10.48
C LEU A 27 0.62 30.47 -11.42
N LYS A 28 -0.55 30.09 -10.89
CA LYS A 28 -1.70 29.60 -11.68
C LYS A 28 -2.34 30.64 -12.60
N HIS A 29 -2.05 31.93 -12.40
CA HIS A 29 -2.64 33.03 -13.15
C HIS A 29 -1.63 33.73 -14.08
N MET A 30 -0.47 33.12 -14.33
CA MET A 30 0.59 33.69 -15.16
C MET A 30 0.62 33.03 -16.54
N ASP A 31 -0.08 33.63 -17.49
CA ASP A 31 -0.41 32.99 -18.77
C ASP A 31 0.61 33.27 -19.90
N THR A 32 1.75 33.91 -19.61
CA THR A 32 2.76 34.23 -20.64
C THR A 32 4.18 33.80 -20.25
N PRO A 33 4.97 33.25 -21.20
CA PRO A 33 6.38 32.88 -20.97
C PRO A 33 7.22 34.03 -20.41
N SER A 34 6.97 35.27 -20.85
CA SER A 34 7.64 36.48 -20.35
C SER A 34 7.48 36.69 -18.84
N THR A 35 6.31 36.38 -18.29
CA THR A 35 6.07 36.50 -16.85
C THR A 35 6.84 35.43 -16.06
N LEU A 36 6.95 34.21 -16.61
CA LEU A 36 7.71 33.12 -15.98
C LEU A 36 9.21 33.40 -15.96
N TYR A 37 9.77 33.99 -17.02
CA TYR A 37 11.18 34.43 -17.04
C TYR A 37 11.44 35.48 -15.94
N HIS A 38 10.57 36.49 -15.80
CA HIS A 38 10.73 37.50 -14.76
C HIS A 38 10.62 36.94 -13.34
N VAL A 39 9.72 35.98 -13.10
CA VAL A 39 9.60 35.31 -11.80
C VAL A 39 10.83 34.47 -11.49
N ARG A 40 11.36 33.73 -12.47
CA ARG A 40 12.61 32.97 -12.32
C ARG A 40 13.75 33.88 -11.90
N ASP A 41 13.94 34.98 -12.62
CA ASP A 41 15.07 35.90 -12.41
C ASP A 41 14.96 36.60 -11.05
N ASN A 42 13.75 37.04 -10.65
CA ASN A 42 13.52 37.61 -9.32
C ASN A 42 13.81 36.61 -8.18
N ILE A 43 13.47 35.34 -8.35
CA ILE A 43 13.76 34.28 -7.36
C ILE A 43 15.26 33.99 -7.29
N GLN A 44 15.94 33.97 -8.44
CA GLN A 44 17.39 33.81 -8.52
C GLN A 44 18.11 34.95 -7.78
N ASP A 45 17.69 36.19 -8.01
CA ASP A 45 18.27 37.38 -7.38
C ASP A 45 18.02 37.40 -5.87
N PHE A 46 16.79 37.07 -5.45
CA PHE A 46 16.43 36.95 -4.04
C PHE A 46 17.24 35.86 -3.33
N ALA A 47 17.37 34.69 -3.96
CA ALA A 47 18.14 33.58 -3.40
C ALA A 47 19.61 33.94 -3.29
N THR A 48 20.18 34.61 -4.29
CA THR A 48 21.58 35.08 -4.27
C THR A 48 21.81 36.07 -3.13
N ALA A 49 20.89 37.03 -2.94
CA ALA A 49 20.95 37.99 -1.84
C ALA A 49 20.81 37.33 -0.46
N MET A 50 19.93 36.33 -0.30
CA MET A 50 19.79 35.56 0.94
C MET A 50 21.01 34.70 1.23
N LEU A 51 21.49 33.94 0.24
CA LEU A 51 22.62 33.02 0.40
C LEU A 51 23.91 33.74 0.79
N ASN A 52 24.10 35.01 0.41
CA ASN A 52 25.26 35.79 0.81
C ASN A 52 25.31 36.05 2.34
N ASN A 53 24.16 36.03 3.03
CA ASN A 53 24.03 36.38 4.45
C ASN A 53 23.87 35.17 5.40
N MET A 54 24.01 33.93 4.92
CA MET A 54 23.72 32.70 5.69
C MET A 54 24.96 31.90 6.10
N SER A 55 24.83 31.00 7.08
CA SER A 55 25.88 30.03 7.45
C SER A 55 26.01 28.91 6.40
N LYS A 56 27.19 28.30 6.26
CA LYS A 56 27.51 27.31 5.20
C LYS A 56 26.49 26.17 5.09
N THR A 57 26.08 25.58 6.20
CA THR A 57 25.09 24.48 6.25
C THR A 57 23.67 24.93 5.89
N ALA A 58 23.31 26.18 6.19
CA ALA A 58 22.02 26.75 5.83
C ALA A 58 21.98 27.16 4.36
N LYS A 59 23.09 27.65 3.80
CA LYS A 59 23.25 27.93 2.37
C LYS A 59 22.99 26.70 1.51
N GLU A 60 23.51 25.54 1.91
CA GLU A 60 23.42 24.31 1.13
C GLU A 60 21.97 23.78 1.04
N LYS A 61 21.22 23.83 2.15
CA LYS A 61 19.80 23.43 2.16
C LYS A 61 18.91 24.39 1.37
N VAL A 62 19.11 25.70 1.53
CA VAL A 62 18.34 26.72 0.81
C VAL A 62 18.67 26.71 -0.68
N SER A 63 19.95 26.57 -1.04
CA SER A 63 20.40 26.47 -2.44
C SER A 63 19.76 25.28 -3.16
N ASN A 64 19.70 24.11 -2.52
CA ASN A 64 19.03 22.94 -3.10
C ASN A 64 17.52 23.16 -3.33
N GLN A 65 16.83 23.85 -2.42
CA GLN A 65 15.41 24.16 -2.59
C GLN A 65 15.18 25.19 -3.70
N VAL A 66 16.02 26.22 -3.78
CA VAL A 66 15.98 27.26 -4.80
C VAL A 66 16.25 26.67 -6.19
N ASN A 67 17.30 25.85 -6.33
CA ASN A 67 17.66 25.20 -7.60
C ASN A 67 16.55 24.27 -8.10
N ASN A 68 15.90 23.55 -7.19
CA ASN A 68 14.72 22.76 -7.54
C ASN A 68 13.58 23.65 -8.06
N PHE A 69 13.37 24.81 -7.46
CA PHE A 69 12.34 25.76 -7.91
C PHE A 69 12.64 26.35 -9.29
N ILE A 70 13.88 26.75 -9.54
CA ILE A 70 14.33 27.27 -10.84
C ILE A 70 14.18 26.21 -11.93
N ASN A 71 14.55 24.96 -11.65
CA ASN A 71 14.40 23.86 -12.60
C ASN A 71 12.93 23.64 -12.99
N ILE A 72 12.00 23.78 -12.06
CA ILE A 72 10.56 23.71 -12.36
C ILE A 72 10.14 24.83 -13.30
N ILE A 73 10.51 26.07 -13.00
CA ILE A 73 10.15 27.22 -13.84
C ILE A 73 10.72 27.04 -15.25
N ASN A 74 11.96 26.57 -15.38
CA ASN A 74 12.57 26.28 -16.68
C ASN A 74 11.80 25.19 -17.44
N THR A 75 11.34 24.12 -16.78
CA THR A 75 10.50 23.10 -17.46
C THR A 75 9.13 23.64 -17.90
N MET A 76 8.56 24.59 -17.15
CA MET A 76 7.31 25.26 -17.53
C MET A 76 7.52 26.19 -18.72
N ILE A 77 8.63 26.93 -18.73
CA ILE A 77 9.06 27.79 -19.85
C ILE A 77 9.26 26.94 -21.11
N ASP A 78 10.00 25.84 -21.03
CA ASP A 78 10.25 24.94 -22.17
C ASP A 78 8.97 24.36 -22.74
N HIS A 79 8.01 24.02 -21.87
CA HIS A 79 6.71 23.51 -22.30
C HIS A 79 5.88 24.62 -22.96
N ALA A 80 5.83 25.82 -22.37
CA ALA A 80 5.11 26.97 -22.93
C ALA A 80 5.71 27.44 -24.27
N ALA A 81 7.03 27.32 -24.45
CA ALA A 81 7.71 27.59 -25.70
C ALA A 81 7.41 26.54 -26.78
N LYS A 82 7.22 25.27 -26.40
CA LYS A 82 6.88 24.18 -27.33
C LYS A 82 5.41 24.18 -27.77
N THR A 83 4.51 24.81 -27.00
CA THR A 83 3.08 24.78 -27.31
C THR A 83 2.59 25.87 -28.27
N ASN A 84 3.39 26.88 -28.67
CA ASN A 84 3.09 27.88 -29.71
C ASN A 84 1.59 28.34 -29.79
N ALA A 85 0.90 28.58 -28.67
CA ALA A 85 -0.56 28.66 -28.67
C ALA A 85 -1.11 29.94 -28.05
N THR A 86 -1.51 30.88 -28.90
CA THR A 86 -2.33 32.06 -28.60
C THR A 86 -3.82 31.71 -28.63
N GLY A 87 -4.29 30.82 -27.74
CA GLY A 87 -5.69 30.37 -27.71
C GLY A 87 -6.24 30.06 -26.31
N PRO A 88 -7.53 30.39 -26.03
CA PRO A 88 -8.12 30.36 -24.68
C PRO A 88 -8.41 28.96 -24.11
N ASP A 89 -8.31 27.88 -24.90
CA ASP A 89 -8.66 26.50 -24.47
C ASP A 89 -7.55 25.73 -23.73
N ASN A 90 -6.38 26.32 -23.50
CA ASN A 90 -5.21 25.61 -22.97
C ASN A 90 -4.94 25.79 -21.46
N SER A 91 -5.79 26.48 -20.70
CA SER A 91 -5.62 26.55 -19.23
C SER A 91 -5.70 25.16 -18.58
N TYR A 92 -6.48 24.24 -19.16
CA TYR A 92 -6.65 22.88 -18.67
C TYR A 92 -5.40 21.99 -18.84
N THR A 93 -4.63 22.16 -19.92
CA THR A 93 -3.42 21.36 -20.19
C THR A 93 -2.25 21.80 -19.33
N LEU A 94 -2.10 23.12 -19.10
CA LEU A 94 -1.10 23.65 -18.19
C LEU A 94 -1.43 23.29 -16.74
N ASP A 95 -2.71 23.36 -16.33
CA ASP A 95 -3.13 22.98 -14.97
C ASP A 95 -2.91 21.49 -14.68
N ARG A 96 -3.21 20.59 -15.64
CA ARG A 96 -2.93 19.15 -15.51
C ARG A 96 -1.44 18.83 -15.43
N PHE A 97 -0.61 19.55 -16.18
CA PHE A 97 0.85 19.38 -16.14
C PHE A 97 1.45 19.93 -14.84
N THR A 98 0.99 21.11 -14.40
CA THR A 98 1.40 21.76 -13.15
C THR A 98 1.04 20.88 -11.95
N ASN A 99 -0.17 20.32 -11.91
CA ASN A 99 -0.58 19.36 -10.87
C ASN A 99 0.27 18.08 -10.87
N LYS A 100 0.66 17.56 -12.04
CA LYS A 100 1.54 16.37 -12.15
C LYS A 100 2.97 16.63 -11.66
N ILE A 101 3.46 17.88 -11.79
CA ILE A 101 4.75 18.30 -11.22
C ILE A 101 4.61 18.52 -9.71
N LEU A 102 3.52 19.13 -9.25
CA LEU A 102 3.22 19.35 -7.83
C LEU A 102 3.15 18.03 -7.04
N ASP A 103 2.54 16.99 -7.61
CA ASP A 103 2.50 15.64 -7.02
C ASP A 103 3.91 15.02 -6.88
N LYS A 104 4.80 15.28 -7.85
CA LYS A 104 6.20 14.83 -7.74
C LYS A 104 6.96 15.58 -6.64
N LEU A 105 6.61 16.83 -6.35
CA LEU A 105 7.29 17.65 -5.33
C LEU A 105 6.88 17.28 -3.90
N ALA A 106 5.59 17.02 -3.66
CA ALA A 106 5.11 16.53 -2.37
C ALA A 106 5.77 15.19 -1.97
N ASN A 107 6.11 14.39 -2.98
CA ASN A 107 6.80 13.10 -2.81
C ASN A 107 8.32 13.21 -2.63
N ASN A 108 8.95 14.32 -3.04
CA ASN A 108 10.39 14.53 -2.86
C ASN A 108 10.73 15.16 -1.50
N SER A 109 9.85 15.99 -0.91
CA SER A 109 10.06 16.49 0.47
C SER A 109 9.91 15.41 1.55
N THR A 110 9.23 14.31 1.24
CA THR A 110 9.08 13.13 2.11
C THR A 110 10.27 12.17 2.05
N GLN A 111 11.26 12.39 1.16
CA GLN A 111 12.47 11.57 1.11
C GLN A 111 13.54 11.98 2.14
N ALA A 112 13.39 13.13 2.82
CA ALA A 112 14.29 13.59 3.88
C ALA A 112 13.78 13.25 5.29
N LYS A 113 13.52 11.96 5.54
CA LYS A 113 13.32 11.22 6.82
C LYS A 113 12.26 10.14 6.60
N GLN A 114 12.54 9.15 5.76
CA GLN A 114 11.87 7.86 5.94
C GLN A 114 12.46 7.25 7.21
N ALA A 115 11.71 7.30 8.31
CA ALA A 115 11.93 6.37 9.41
C ALA A 115 12.01 4.97 8.77
N ARG A 116 13.12 4.26 8.95
CA ARG A 116 13.29 2.91 8.39
C ARG A 116 12.06 2.10 8.80
N LYS A 117 11.25 1.70 7.82
CA LYS A 117 10.02 0.95 8.05
C LYS A 117 10.40 -0.35 8.74
N ALA A 118 9.87 -0.59 9.95
CA ALA A 118 10.19 -1.78 10.73
C ALA A 118 9.93 -3.05 9.91
N LYS A 119 10.90 -3.97 9.90
CA LYS A 119 10.81 -5.26 9.20
C LYS A 119 10.22 -6.30 10.12
N SER A 120 9.43 -7.22 9.57
CA SER A 120 8.86 -8.35 10.33
C SER A 120 9.57 -9.64 9.96
N TYR A 121 9.82 -10.48 10.96
CA TYR A 121 10.46 -11.79 10.85
C TYR A 121 9.56 -12.85 11.47
N ILE A 122 9.61 -14.06 10.93
CA ILE A 122 8.94 -15.24 11.45
C ILE A 122 10.00 -16.18 11.99
N ILE A 123 9.87 -16.58 13.25
CA ILE A 123 10.72 -17.56 13.91
C ILE A 123 9.89 -18.83 14.12
N LYS A 124 10.25 -19.90 13.40
CA LYS A 124 9.60 -21.21 13.44
C LYS A 124 10.50 -22.21 14.15
N SER A 125 9.89 -23.19 14.81
CA SER A 125 10.62 -24.38 15.26
C SER A 125 10.59 -25.46 14.17
N LYS A 126 11.76 -26.04 13.90
CA LYS A 126 11.94 -27.28 13.12
C LYS A 126 11.46 -28.51 13.90
N ASP A 127 11.48 -28.44 15.24
CA ASP A 127 10.92 -29.48 16.11
C ASP A 127 9.46 -29.14 16.48
N PRO A 128 8.46 -29.93 16.06
CA PRO A 128 7.05 -29.69 16.36
C PRO A 128 6.71 -29.76 17.86
N LYS A 129 7.61 -30.26 18.71
CA LYS A 129 7.42 -30.29 20.18
C LYS A 129 7.65 -28.93 20.84
N ILE A 130 8.39 -28.03 20.19
CA ILE A 130 8.69 -26.72 20.76
C ILE A 130 7.54 -25.76 20.46
N GLN A 131 6.85 -25.38 21.51
CA GLN A 131 5.74 -24.43 21.42
C GLN A 131 6.25 -23.00 21.18
N PRO A 132 5.57 -22.20 20.33
CA PRO A 132 5.95 -20.81 20.04
C PRO A 132 6.07 -19.92 21.29
N ASP A 133 5.27 -20.18 22.33
CA ASP A 133 5.35 -19.43 23.59
C ASP A 133 6.68 -19.60 24.31
N ARG A 134 7.34 -20.76 24.18
CA ARG A 134 8.68 -20.98 24.73
C ARG A 134 9.69 -20.08 24.03
N ILE A 135 9.62 -20.00 22.70
CA ILE A 135 10.49 -19.14 21.89
C ILE A 135 10.27 -17.67 22.25
N LEU A 136 9.01 -17.24 22.40
CA LEU A 136 8.70 -15.87 22.77
C LEU A 136 9.27 -15.50 24.15
N LYS A 137 9.23 -16.42 25.12
CA LYS A 137 9.82 -16.20 26.45
C LYS A 137 11.33 -15.98 26.35
N GLU A 138 12.05 -16.79 25.58
CA GLU A 138 13.51 -16.62 25.41
C GLU A 138 13.86 -15.26 24.81
N ILE A 139 13.17 -14.87 23.72
CA ILE A 139 13.36 -13.56 23.08
C ILE A 139 13.08 -12.42 24.07
N THR A 140 12.00 -12.55 24.86
CA THR A 140 11.64 -11.55 25.87
C THR A 140 12.69 -11.45 26.98
N THR A 141 13.27 -12.58 27.40
CA THR A 141 14.35 -12.61 28.40
C THR A 141 15.58 -11.89 27.88
N LEU A 142 15.99 -12.14 26.63
CA LEU A 142 17.12 -11.44 26.00
C LEU A 142 16.90 -9.93 25.98
N THR A 143 15.72 -9.48 25.54
CA THR A 143 15.42 -8.03 25.46
C THR A 143 15.42 -7.34 26.83
N LYS A 144 15.21 -8.09 27.92
CA LYS A 144 15.31 -7.58 29.29
C LYS A 144 16.75 -7.57 29.80
N GLN A 145 17.59 -8.47 29.32
CA GLN A 145 19.00 -8.59 29.74
C GLN A 145 19.91 -7.64 28.95
N ASP A 146 19.62 -7.41 27.67
CA ASP A 146 20.39 -6.54 26.79
C ASP A 146 19.51 -5.39 26.27
N ASN A 147 19.67 -4.22 26.88
CA ASN A 147 18.95 -2.98 26.52
C ASN A 147 19.24 -2.49 25.09
N SER A 148 20.27 -3.00 24.44
CA SER A 148 20.57 -2.68 23.04
C SER A 148 19.71 -3.46 22.04
N VAL A 149 19.03 -4.53 22.48
CA VAL A 149 18.07 -5.30 21.68
C VAL A 149 16.69 -4.67 21.82
N GLN A 150 16.44 -3.62 21.04
CA GLN A 150 15.13 -2.98 20.97
C GLN A 150 14.26 -3.61 19.88
N ILE A 151 13.09 -4.10 20.29
CA ILE A 151 12.08 -4.71 19.42
C ILE A 151 10.79 -3.92 19.49
N ASP A 152 10.12 -3.72 18.36
CA ASP A 152 8.86 -2.98 18.29
C ASP A 152 7.69 -3.86 18.76
N GLU A 153 7.67 -5.12 18.33
CA GLU A 153 6.60 -6.07 18.67
C GLU A 153 7.15 -7.51 18.61
N ALA A 154 6.82 -8.35 19.60
CA ALA A 154 6.98 -9.80 19.50
C ALA A 154 5.68 -10.50 19.92
N LYS A 155 5.20 -11.41 19.08
CA LYS A 155 3.92 -12.10 19.29
C LYS A 155 3.99 -13.57 18.90
N ALA A 156 3.62 -14.45 19.81
CA ALA A 156 3.43 -15.87 19.52
C ALA A 156 2.14 -16.08 18.72
N GLY A 157 2.25 -16.81 17.62
CA GLY A 157 1.14 -17.41 16.89
C GLY A 157 1.02 -18.90 17.21
N LEU A 158 0.18 -19.61 16.44
CA LEU A 158 -0.05 -21.05 16.64
C LEU A 158 1.20 -21.90 16.34
N THR A 159 2.01 -21.49 15.37
CA THR A 159 3.14 -22.30 14.87
C THR A 159 4.48 -21.57 14.87
N ALA A 160 4.47 -20.26 15.12
CA ALA A 160 5.65 -19.41 14.96
C ALA A 160 5.53 -18.13 15.80
N VAL A 161 6.65 -17.50 16.09
CA VAL A 161 6.71 -16.16 16.69
C VAL A 161 6.93 -15.13 15.59
N LYS A 162 6.09 -14.09 15.56
CA LYS A 162 6.33 -12.90 14.74
C LYS A 162 7.14 -11.90 15.56
N LEU A 163 8.24 -11.44 14.99
CA LEU A 163 9.09 -10.38 15.54
C LEU A 163 9.07 -9.18 14.58
N THR A 164 8.90 -7.96 15.10
CA THR A 164 8.98 -6.72 14.33
C THR A 164 10.06 -5.84 14.95
N THR A 165 11.02 -5.40 14.14
CA THR A 165 12.06 -4.46 14.56
C THR A 165 12.56 -3.64 13.39
N ASN A 166 12.93 -2.39 13.65
CA ASN A 166 13.64 -1.50 12.74
C ASN A 166 15.18 -1.52 12.96
N ASN A 167 15.65 -2.25 13.98
CA ASN A 167 17.05 -2.36 14.36
C ASN A 167 17.65 -3.67 13.83
N GLU A 168 18.52 -3.58 12.82
CA GLU A 168 19.19 -4.74 12.24
C GLU A 168 20.18 -5.40 13.22
N GLU A 169 20.84 -4.62 14.08
CA GLU A 169 21.74 -5.16 15.11
C GLU A 169 20.99 -6.00 16.15
N ALA A 170 19.75 -5.60 16.49
CA ALA A 170 18.90 -6.35 17.40
C ALA A 170 18.57 -7.74 16.83
N LEU A 171 18.40 -7.86 15.51
CA LEU A 171 18.15 -9.16 14.86
C LEU A 171 19.36 -10.07 14.93
N ASP A 172 20.55 -9.53 14.65
CA ASP A 172 21.77 -10.33 14.67
C ASP A 172 22.07 -10.80 16.10
N LYS A 173 21.82 -9.96 17.12
CA LYS A 173 21.89 -10.37 18.52
C LYS A 173 20.86 -11.43 18.89
N ILE A 174 19.62 -11.31 18.41
CA ILE A 174 18.59 -12.34 18.63
C ILE A 174 18.99 -13.65 17.95
N LYS A 175 19.53 -13.61 16.73
CA LYS A 175 20.04 -14.79 16.03
C LYS A 175 21.19 -15.42 16.81
N SER A 176 22.20 -14.64 17.18
CA SER A 176 23.35 -15.15 17.95
C SER A 176 22.94 -15.69 19.31
N HIS A 177 22.01 -15.04 20.03
CA HIS A 177 21.51 -15.55 21.30
C HIS A 177 20.76 -16.87 21.12
N VAL A 178 19.86 -16.93 20.14
CA VAL A 178 19.17 -18.19 19.77
C VAL A 178 20.19 -19.27 19.40
N GLU A 179 21.26 -18.92 18.70
CA GLU A 179 22.37 -19.83 18.36
C GLU A 179 23.19 -20.30 19.56
N THR A 180 23.21 -19.56 20.67
CA THR A 180 23.89 -19.97 21.91
C THR A 180 23.03 -20.85 22.81
N THR A 181 21.72 -20.92 22.57
CA THR A 181 20.80 -21.78 23.33
C THR A 181 20.71 -23.18 22.74
N GLU A 182 20.15 -24.14 23.50
CA GLU A 182 19.81 -25.50 23.02
C GLU A 182 18.83 -25.52 21.82
N LEU A 183 18.35 -24.36 21.39
CA LEU A 183 17.40 -24.16 20.30
C LEU A 183 18.08 -23.85 18.96
N LYS A 184 19.42 -23.68 18.91
CA LYS A 184 20.21 -23.34 17.72
C LYS A 184 19.80 -24.12 16.47
N ASP A 185 19.83 -25.44 16.54
CA ASP A 185 19.57 -26.31 15.38
C ASP A 185 18.07 -26.54 15.13
N LYS A 186 17.24 -26.02 16.04
CA LYS A 186 15.80 -26.28 16.07
C LYS A 186 14.98 -25.08 15.62
N LEU A 187 15.58 -23.92 15.34
CA LEU A 187 14.85 -22.74 14.91
C LEU A 187 15.21 -22.34 13.47
N GLU A 188 14.22 -21.77 12.78
CA GLU A 188 14.36 -21.19 11.45
C GLU A 188 13.77 -19.78 11.50
N MET A 189 14.56 -18.79 11.09
CA MET A 189 14.17 -17.40 11.05
C MET A 189 14.12 -16.91 9.61
N GLU A 190 12.96 -16.42 9.17
CA GLU A 190 12.75 -15.90 7.82
C GLU A 190 12.19 -14.48 7.89
N GLU A 191 12.67 -13.58 7.03
CA GLU A 191 12.00 -12.30 6.84
C GLU A 191 10.61 -12.52 6.23
N MET A 192 9.60 -11.89 6.82
CA MET A 192 8.23 -11.99 6.35
C MET A 192 8.10 -11.24 5.02
N LYS A 193 8.13 -11.99 3.92
CA LYS A 193 7.84 -11.44 2.60
C LYS A 193 6.40 -10.97 2.53
N MET A 194 6.18 -9.84 1.86
CA MET A 194 4.83 -9.39 1.54
C MET A 194 4.12 -10.41 0.65
N LEU A 195 2.81 -10.53 0.82
CA LEU A 195 1.98 -11.36 -0.03
C LEU A 195 1.88 -10.76 -1.43
N LEU A 196 1.78 -11.59 -2.46
CA LEU A 196 1.53 -11.10 -3.81
C LEU A 196 0.06 -10.65 -3.97
N PRO A 197 -0.21 -9.56 -4.71
CA PRO A 197 -1.54 -9.15 -5.09
C PRO A 197 -2.37 -10.28 -5.69
N GLN A 198 -3.69 -10.20 -5.50
CA GLN A 198 -4.65 -11.07 -6.16
C GLN A 198 -5.76 -10.24 -6.77
N ILE A 199 -6.14 -10.59 -7.99
CA ILE A 199 -7.32 -10.06 -8.66
C ILE A 199 -8.31 -11.18 -8.92
N SER A 200 -9.58 -10.82 -9.08
CA SER A 200 -10.63 -11.71 -9.53
C SER A 200 -11.18 -11.25 -10.87
N ALA A 201 -11.34 -12.20 -11.79
CA ALA A 201 -11.97 -11.98 -13.07
C ALA A 201 -13.12 -12.97 -13.23
N VAL A 202 -14.25 -12.52 -13.76
CA VAL A 202 -15.38 -13.39 -14.11
C VAL A 202 -15.47 -13.41 -15.62
N ILE A 203 -15.27 -14.58 -16.20
CA ILE A 203 -15.24 -14.84 -17.64
C ILE A 203 -16.23 -15.95 -18.00
N ASN A 204 -16.52 -16.12 -19.28
CA ASN A 204 -17.20 -17.30 -19.81
C ASN A 204 -16.31 -18.55 -19.65
N SER A 205 -16.94 -19.70 -19.43
CA SER A 205 -16.22 -20.93 -19.08
C SER A 205 -15.22 -21.43 -20.12
N PHE A 206 -15.43 -21.12 -21.40
CA PHE A 206 -14.54 -21.51 -22.51
C PHE A 206 -13.37 -20.55 -22.73
N SER A 207 -13.40 -19.37 -22.09
CA SER A 207 -12.37 -18.34 -22.23
C SER A 207 -11.17 -18.55 -21.31
N VAL A 208 -11.06 -19.69 -20.60
CA VAL A 208 -9.93 -19.93 -19.69
C VAL A 208 -8.67 -20.18 -20.51
N GLU A 209 -7.71 -19.28 -20.39
CA GLU A 209 -6.42 -19.36 -21.06
C GLU A 209 -5.29 -19.72 -20.09
N THR A 210 -4.13 -20.08 -20.64
CA THR A 210 -2.90 -20.28 -19.86
C THR A 210 -2.37 -18.95 -19.34
N GLU A 211 -1.59 -19.00 -18.27
CA GLU A 211 -0.98 -17.82 -17.63
C GLU A 211 -0.06 -17.06 -18.61
N GLU A 212 0.69 -17.79 -19.44
CA GLU A 212 1.54 -17.22 -20.50
C GLU A 212 0.73 -16.47 -21.56
N THR A 213 -0.41 -17.02 -21.97
CA THR A 213 -1.31 -16.39 -22.94
C THR A 213 -1.90 -15.10 -22.36
N ILE A 214 -2.32 -15.15 -21.09
CA ILE A 214 -2.80 -13.97 -20.35
C ILE A 214 -1.72 -12.90 -20.29
N LYS A 215 -0.46 -13.27 -19.99
CA LYS A 215 0.66 -12.32 -19.96
C LYS A 215 0.83 -11.61 -21.31
N LYS A 216 0.98 -12.38 -22.39
CA LYS A 216 1.20 -11.85 -23.74
C LYS A 216 0.09 -10.88 -24.16
N ARG A 217 -1.18 -11.23 -23.90
CA ARG A 217 -2.33 -10.41 -24.30
C ARG A 217 -2.50 -9.13 -23.51
N ASN A 218 -1.97 -9.07 -22.30
CA ASN A 218 -2.03 -7.87 -21.45
C ASN A 218 -0.70 -7.10 -21.44
N ASN A 219 0.22 -7.40 -22.36
CA ASN A 219 1.55 -6.79 -22.41
C ASN A 219 2.31 -6.89 -21.08
N ILE A 220 2.11 -7.99 -20.35
CA ILE A 220 2.85 -8.28 -19.12
C ILE A 220 4.16 -8.96 -19.52
N PRO A 221 5.32 -8.45 -19.08
CA PRO A 221 6.61 -9.07 -19.37
C PRO A 221 6.68 -10.53 -18.92
N GLU A 222 7.45 -11.36 -19.62
CA GLU A 222 7.47 -12.80 -19.42
C GLU A 222 8.02 -13.19 -18.04
N GLU A 223 8.99 -12.42 -17.54
CA GLU A 223 9.63 -12.54 -16.23
C GLU A 223 8.68 -12.27 -15.05
N GLU A 224 7.56 -11.57 -15.29
CA GLU A 224 6.64 -11.20 -14.23
C GLU A 224 5.85 -12.41 -13.73
N PHE A 225 5.58 -12.46 -12.43
CA PHE A 225 4.79 -13.56 -11.88
C PHE A 225 3.30 -13.39 -12.19
N VAL A 226 2.68 -14.39 -12.80
CA VAL A 226 1.22 -14.51 -12.97
C VAL A 226 0.84 -15.96 -12.78
N LYS A 227 -0.13 -16.24 -11.92
CA LYS A 227 -0.62 -17.59 -11.63
C LYS A 227 -2.11 -17.61 -11.37
N ILE A 228 -2.85 -18.48 -12.05
CA ILE A 228 -4.25 -18.77 -11.74
C ILE A 228 -4.25 -19.70 -10.52
N VAL A 229 -4.63 -19.17 -9.36
CA VAL A 229 -4.59 -19.93 -8.10
C VAL A 229 -5.88 -20.70 -7.85
N GLN A 230 -7.02 -20.21 -8.35
CA GLN A 230 -8.32 -20.83 -8.15
C GLN A 230 -9.25 -20.51 -9.32
N THR A 231 -10.08 -21.49 -9.66
CA THR A 231 -11.14 -21.38 -10.66
C THR A 231 -12.42 -21.90 -10.03
N TYR A 232 -13.50 -21.12 -10.13
CA TYR A 232 -14.81 -21.49 -9.61
C TYR A 232 -15.83 -21.42 -10.73
N ASP A 233 -16.64 -22.46 -10.88
CA ASP A 233 -17.81 -22.40 -11.75
C ASP A 233 -18.90 -21.57 -11.07
N ILE A 234 -19.45 -20.64 -11.85
CA ILE A 234 -20.63 -19.85 -11.48
C ILE A 234 -21.79 -20.46 -12.26
N PRO A 235 -22.67 -21.25 -11.60
CA PRO A 235 -23.87 -21.74 -12.23
C PRO A 235 -24.80 -20.55 -12.51
N ILE A 236 -25.20 -20.38 -13.77
CA ILE A 236 -26.17 -19.37 -14.17
C ILE A 236 -27.33 -20.08 -14.85
N HIS A 237 -28.55 -19.83 -14.36
CA HIS A 237 -29.75 -20.41 -14.94
C HIS A 237 -30.01 -19.76 -16.32
N ASN A 238 -30.27 -20.58 -17.34
CA ASN A 238 -30.60 -20.16 -18.71
C ASN A 238 -29.56 -19.23 -19.39
N LYS A 239 -28.28 -19.29 -18.99
CA LYS A 239 -27.18 -18.58 -19.66
C LYS A 239 -25.95 -19.45 -19.74
N GLU A 240 -25.02 -19.05 -20.59
CA GLU A 240 -23.70 -19.67 -20.67
C GLU A 240 -23.03 -19.68 -19.28
N PRO A 241 -22.42 -20.81 -18.89
CA PRO A 241 -21.75 -20.92 -17.62
C PRO A 241 -20.55 -19.97 -17.58
N LYS A 242 -20.33 -19.36 -16.42
CA LYS A 242 -19.20 -18.47 -16.19
C LYS A 242 -18.21 -19.11 -15.22
N LYS A 243 -16.96 -18.70 -15.32
CA LYS A 243 -15.90 -19.03 -14.37
C LYS A 243 -15.41 -17.77 -13.67
N LYS A 244 -15.23 -17.85 -12.35
CA LYS A 244 -14.46 -16.88 -11.59
C LYS A 244 -13.04 -17.37 -11.43
N LEU A 245 -12.09 -16.63 -11.99
CA LEU A 245 -10.67 -16.84 -11.81
C LEU A 245 -10.17 -15.97 -10.66
N ILE A 246 -9.33 -16.55 -9.80
CA ILE A 246 -8.48 -15.80 -8.88
C ILE A 246 -7.05 -15.89 -9.41
N ILE A 247 -6.50 -14.74 -9.75
CA ILE A 247 -5.18 -14.63 -10.35
C ILE A 247 -4.27 -13.95 -9.35
N ARG A 248 -3.16 -14.60 -9.00
CA ARG A 248 -2.08 -14.04 -8.20
C ARG A 248 -0.99 -13.52 -9.12
N LEU A 249 -0.46 -12.36 -8.82
CA LEU A 249 0.46 -11.68 -9.72
C LEU A 249 1.51 -10.86 -8.96
N SER A 250 2.64 -10.59 -9.61
CA SER A 250 3.64 -9.65 -9.12
C SER A 250 3.07 -8.23 -9.06
N ARG A 251 3.76 -7.36 -8.31
CA ARG A 251 3.43 -5.95 -8.20
C ARG A 251 3.38 -5.27 -9.57
N ASN A 252 4.41 -5.48 -10.40
CA ASN A 252 4.51 -4.83 -11.71
C ASN A 252 3.44 -5.36 -12.70
N ALA A 253 3.19 -6.67 -12.74
CA ALA A 253 2.08 -7.22 -13.52
C ALA A 253 0.73 -6.61 -13.11
N ARG A 254 0.51 -6.39 -11.81
CA ARG A 254 -0.72 -5.71 -11.35
C ARG A 254 -0.74 -4.29 -11.88
N GLN A 255 0.38 -3.56 -11.81
CA GLN A 255 0.43 -2.14 -12.18
C GLN A 255 0.10 -1.91 -13.64
N ILE A 256 0.61 -2.78 -14.51
CA ILE A 256 0.28 -2.81 -15.94
C ILE A 256 -1.24 -2.94 -16.10
N LEU A 257 -1.84 -3.92 -15.44
CA LEU A 257 -3.27 -4.16 -15.49
C LEU A 257 -4.08 -2.97 -14.92
N GLU A 258 -3.70 -2.40 -13.79
CA GLU A 258 -4.41 -1.25 -13.20
C GLU A 258 -4.38 -0.02 -14.10
N ASN A 259 -3.23 0.30 -14.68
CA ASN A 259 -3.12 1.41 -15.64
C ASN A 259 -4.01 1.18 -16.87
N GLN A 260 -4.20 -0.08 -17.26
CA GLN A 260 -5.11 -0.49 -18.32
C GLN A 260 -6.59 -0.50 -17.87
N GLY A 261 -6.87 -0.59 -16.57
CA GLY A 261 -8.21 -0.64 -15.95
C GLY A 261 -8.97 -1.96 -16.17
N ARG A 262 -8.48 -2.85 -17.03
CA ARG A 262 -9.13 -4.10 -17.43
C ARG A 262 -8.09 -5.20 -17.65
N ILE A 263 -8.51 -6.45 -17.55
CA ILE A 263 -7.73 -7.62 -17.95
C ILE A 263 -8.40 -8.28 -19.15
N TYR A 264 -7.60 -8.64 -20.15
CA TYR A 264 -8.03 -9.37 -21.34
C TYR A 264 -7.74 -10.86 -21.15
N ILE A 265 -8.78 -11.69 -21.27
CA ILE A 265 -8.69 -13.16 -21.16
C ILE A 265 -9.67 -13.75 -22.16
N GLY A 266 -9.22 -14.61 -23.06
CA GLY A 266 -10.04 -15.12 -24.15
C GLY A 266 -10.62 -13.99 -25.01
N ALA A 267 -11.86 -14.10 -25.47
CA ALA A 267 -12.49 -13.01 -26.21
C ALA A 267 -13.04 -11.89 -25.29
N GLU A 268 -12.65 -11.86 -24.01
CA GLU A 268 -13.28 -11.02 -23.00
C GLU A 268 -12.35 -9.92 -22.48
N SER A 269 -12.97 -8.78 -22.19
CA SER A 269 -12.35 -7.68 -21.45
C SER A 269 -13.09 -7.52 -20.13
N VAL A 270 -12.40 -7.75 -19.01
CA VAL A 270 -13.00 -7.79 -17.67
C VAL A 270 -12.42 -6.66 -16.82
N PRO A 271 -13.25 -5.88 -16.08
CA PRO A 271 -12.73 -4.88 -15.15
C PRO A 271 -11.94 -5.57 -14.04
N ILE A 272 -10.81 -4.98 -13.67
CA ILE A 272 -9.96 -5.53 -12.60
C ILE A 272 -10.64 -5.29 -11.26
N LYS A 273 -10.69 -6.35 -10.45
CA LYS A 273 -11.17 -6.29 -9.07
C LYS A 273 -10.21 -7.00 -8.17
N ASP A 274 -9.62 -6.28 -7.22
CA ASP A 274 -8.77 -6.89 -6.21
C ASP A 274 -9.54 -7.92 -5.39
N ASN A 275 -8.90 -9.04 -5.11
CA ASN A 275 -9.48 -10.15 -4.38
C ASN A 275 -8.91 -10.22 -2.96
N PHE A 276 -9.62 -9.62 -2.01
CA PHE A 276 -9.30 -9.69 -0.59
C PHE A 276 -10.05 -10.85 0.08
N TYR A 277 -9.60 -12.07 -0.15
CA TYR A 277 -10.22 -13.23 0.48
C TYR A 277 -9.75 -13.41 1.93
N ILE A 278 -10.55 -12.94 2.88
CA ILE A 278 -10.35 -13.25 4.30
C ILE A 278 -10.98 -14.60 4.61
N ARG A 279 -10.10 -15.56 4.88
CA ARG A 279 -10.49 -16.91 5.29
C ARG A 279 -11.08 -16.89 6.69
N THR A 280 -12.22 -17.55 6.83
CA THR A 280 -12.89 -17.81 8.10
C THR A 280 -12.87 -19.31 8.36
N CYS A 281 -12.56 -19.70 9.59
CA CYS A 281 -12.63 -21.09 10.03
C CYS A 281 -14.08 -21.58 9.88
N SER A 282 -14.31 -22.74 9.25
CA SER A 282 -15.67 -23.28 9.12
C SER A 282 -16.18 -23.95 10.39
N ASN A 283 -15.29 -24.18 11.38
CA ASN A 283 -15.63 -24.78 12.66
C ASN A 283 -16.10 -23.74 13.70
N CYS A 284 -15.26 -22.76 14.03
CA CYS A 284 -15.54 -21.75 15.06
C CYS A 284 -15.88 -20.36 14.51
N LEU A 285 -15.85 -20.20 13.19
CA LEU A 285 -16.22 -18.95 12.49
C LEU A 285 -15.30 -17.75 12.79
N SER A 286 -14.14 -17.96 13.43
CA SER A 286 -13.10 -16.96 13.61
C SER A 286 -12.21 -16.77 12.37
N ILE A 287 -11.50 -15.66 12.32
CA ILE A 287 -10.51 -15.33 11.28
C ILE A 287 -9.14 -15.90 11.69
N GLY A 288 -8.29 -16.21 10.71
CA GLY A 288 -6.86 -16.46 10.94
C GLY A 288 -6.43 -17.92 10.99
N HIS A 289 -7.36 -18.88 10.89
CA HIS A 289 -7.04 -20.30 10.77
C HIS A 289 -8.10 -21.07 9.97
N THR A 290 -7.73 -22.28 9.53
CA THR A 290 -8.65 -23.25 8.92
C THR A 290 -9.18 -24.22 9.97
N SER A 291 -10.30 -24.88 9.69
CA SER A 291 -10.89 -25.91 10.56
C SER A 291 -9.93 -27.05 10.89
N LYS A 292 -9.00 -27.39 9.98
CA LYS A 292 -7.93 -28.38 10.23
C LYS A 292 -7.03 -28.05 11.44
N PHE A 293 -6.87 -26.76 11.75
CA PHE A 293 -6.03 -26.27 12.86
C PHE A 293 -6.86 -25.60 13.95
N CYS A 294 -8.18 -25.87 13.97
CA CYS A 294 -9.08 -25.30 14.95
C CYS A 294 -9.12 -26.18 16.20
N THR A 295 -8.84 -25.60 17.36
CA THR A 295 -8.96 -26.26 18.67
C THR A 295 -10.23 -25.86 19.43
N SER A 296 -11.01 -24.94 18.86
CA SER A 296 -12.25 -24.47 19.45
C SER A 296 -13.40 -25.44 19.19
N LYS A 297 -14.45 -25.36 20.02
CA LYS A 297 -15.70 -26.07 19.78
C LYS A 297 -16.36 -25.62 18.47
N THR A 298 -17.12 -26.51 17.86
CA THR A 298 -17.95 -26.22 16.69
C THR A 298 -18.99 -25.16 17.04
N THR A 299 -19.16 -24.17 16.19
CA THR A 299 -20.15 -23.10 16.37
C THR A 299 -21.03 -22.98 15.13
N CYS A 300 -22.34 -23.00 15.33
CA CYS A 300 -23.31 -22.86 14.26
C CYS A 300 -23.37 -21.41 13.74
N GLY A 301 -23.19 -21.22 12.43
CA GLY A 301 -23.26 -19.90 11.80
C GLY A 301 -24.67 -19.34 11.62
N LYS A 302 -25.70 -20.12 11.97
CA LYS A 302 -27.10 -19.67 11.99
C LYS A 302 -27.51 -19.21 13.39
N CYS A 303 -27.40 -20.09 14.38
CA CYS A 303 -27.93 -19.85 15.73
C CYS A 303 -26.88 -19.71 16.83
N GLN A 304 -25.59 -19.86 16.51
CA GLN A 304 -24.46 -19.77 17.45
C GLN A 304 -24.37 -20.91 18.49
N GLY A 305 -25.20 -21.94 18.38
CA GLY A 305 -25.12 -23.14 19.23
C GLY A 305 -23.92 -24.04 18.90
N GLU A 306 -23.60 -24.96 19.81
CA GLU A 306 -22.49 -25.91 19.70
C GLU A 306 -22.81 -27.10 18.74
N HIS A 307 -23.04 -26.82 17.46
CA HIS A 307 -23.32 -27.86 16.44
C HIS A 307 -22.97 -27.38 15.01
N ASN A 308 -22.97 -28.31 14.05
CA ASN A 308 -22.73 -27.97 12.65
C ASN A 308 -23.90 -27.17 12.05
N THR A 309 -23.59 -26.11 11.32
CA THR A 309 -24.59 -25.26 10.65
C THR A 309 -25.53 -26.02 9.72
N THR A 310 -25.07 -27.13 9.12
CA THR A 310 -25.87 -27.98 8.22
C THR A 310 -26.99 -28.72 8.93
N THR A 311 -26.83 -29.05 10.21
CA THR A 311 -27.81 -29.78 11.04
C THR A 311 -28.67 -28.84 11.89
N CYS A 312 -28.54 -27.54 11.69
CA CYS A 312 -29.24 -26.54 12.49
C CYS A 312 -30.68 -26.31 11.98
N ASN A 313 -31.64 -26.57 12.87
CA ASN A 313 -33.08 -26.36 12.64
C ASN A 313 -33.61 -25.05 13.23
N LEU A 314 -32.74 -24.26 13.86
CA LEU A 314 -33.10 -22.98 14.47
C LEU A 314 -33.07 -21.85 13.43
N PRO A 315 -33.87 -20.78 13.63
CA PRO A 315 -33.86 -19.63 12.74
C PRO A 315 -32.49 -18.94 12.75
N LYS A 316 -32.20 -18.25 11.65
CA LYS A 316 -30.95 -17.50 11.50
C LYS A 316 -30.96 -16.27 12.41
N THR A 317 -29.94 -16.16 13.25
CA THR A 317 -29.67 -14.96 14.04
C THR A 317 -28.98 -13.91 13.16
N ASN A 318 -29.25 -12.64 13.42
CA ASN A 318 -28.54 -11.52 12.78
C ASN A 318 -27.25 -11.14 13.50
N ILE A 319 -26.76 -11.97 14.42
CA ILE A 319 -25.54 -11.68 15.18
C ILE A 319 -24.32 -12.17 14.38
N CYS A 320 -23.34 -11.30 14.23
CA CYS A 320 -22.10 -11.55 13.55
C CYS A 320 -21.07 -12.15 14.51
N LEU A 321 -20.87 -13.46 14.44
CA LEU A 321 -19.84 -14.15 15.23
C LEU A 321 -18.42 -13.65 14.96
N LEU A 322 -18.12 -13.16 13.75
CA LEU A 322 -16.82 -12.53 13.48
C LEU A 322 -16.58 -11.31 14.38
N CYS A 323 -17.61 -10.47 14.53
CA CYS A 323 -17.55 -9.26 15.36
C CYS A 323 -17.57 -9.61 16.85
N VAL A 324 -18.39 -10.58 17.27
CA VAL A 324 -18.41 -11.11 18.64
C VAL A 324 -17.02 -11.63 19.04
N ASN A 325 -16.41 -12.50 18.22
CA ASN A 325 -15.11 -13.11 18.51
C ASN A 325 -13.96 -12.09 18.52
N ASN A 326 -14.14 -10.94 17.86
CA ASN A 326 -13.17 -9.85 17.83
C ASN A 326 -13.54 -8.70 18.79
N LYS A 327 -14.53 -8.89 19.67
CA LYS A 327 -14.95 -7.92 20.69
C LYS A 327 -15.34 -6.55 20.09
N GLU A 328 -15.96 -6.57 18.92
CA GLU A 328 -16.53 -5.36 18.32
C GLU A 328 -17.85 -4.98 19.02
N ARG A 329 -18.18 -3.68 19.01
CA ARG A 329 -19.40 -3.15 19.64
C ARG A 329 -20.65 -3.54 18.85
N GLU A 330 -20.63 -3.28 17.55
CA GLU A 330 -21.75 -3.57 16.66
C GLU A 330 -21.65 -5.00 16.13
N VAL A 331 -22.61 -5.83 16.54
CA VAL A 331 -22.65 -7.25 16.17
C VAL A 331 -23.93 -7.64 15.44
N ASN A 332 -24.97 -6.80 15.41
CA ASN A 332 -26.26 -7.13 14.80
C ASN A 332 -26.25 -6.87 13.29
N HIS A 333 -25.49 -7.66 12.55
CA HIS A 333 -25.42 -7.63 11.10
C HIS A 333 -24.97 -8.98 10.53
N ARG A 334 -25.09 -9.16 9.21
CA ARG A 334 -24.57 -10.35 8.53
C ARG A 334 -23.04 -10.40 8.59
N PRO A 335 -22.41 -11.58 8.84
CA PRO A 335 -20.97 -11.75 8.72
C PRO A 335 -20.45 -11.34 7.33
N LYS A 336 -19.27 -10.70 7.28
CA LYS A 336 -18.62 -10.20 6.05
C LYS A 336 -19.43 -9.15 5.25
N SER A 337 -20.46 -8.55 5.87
CA SER A 337 -21.15 -7.40 5.28
C SER A 337 -20.26 -6.16 5.30
N ILE A 338 -20.70 -5.11 4.61
CA ILE A 338 -20.07 -3.79 4.67
C ILE A 338 -20.05 -3.18 6.09
N ASN A 339 -20.91 -3.66 6.99
CA ASN A 339 -20.96 -3.21 8.39
C ASN A 339 -20.11 -4.11 9.32
N CYS A 340 -19.45 -5.14 8.80
CA CYS A 340 -18.67 -6.07 9.60
C CYS A 340 -17.28 -5.52 9.90
N GLN A 341 -17.16 -4.84 11.05
CA GLN A 341 -15.92 -4.17 11.45
C GLN A 341 -14.73 -5.14 11.57
N ALA A 342 -14.93 -6.34 12.14
CA ALA A 342 -13.89 -7.36 12.22
C ALA A 342 -13.37 -7.78 10.84
N TYR A 343 -14.27 -7.90 9.85
CA TYR A 343 -13.90 -8.24 8.48
C TYR A 343 -13.20 -7.10 7.77
N ILE A 344 -13.65 -5.85 7.96
CA ILE A 344 -12.98 -4.65 7.44
C ILE A 344 -11.56 -4.54 8.00
N LYS A 345 -11.39 -4.70 9.32
CA LYS A 345 -10.07 -4.70 9.96
C LYS A 345 -9.18 -5.79 9.37
N ALA A 346 -9.71 -7.00 9.18
CA ALA A 346 -8.95 -8.08 8.55
C ALA A 346 -8.54 -7.77 7.10
N ILE A 347 -9.41 -7.14 6.30
CA ILE A 347 -9.05 -6.65 4.95
C ILE A 347 -7.94 -5.60 5.02
N LYS A 348 -8.03 -4.64 5.95
CA LYS A 348 -6.99 -3.62 6.14
C LYS A 348 -5.64 -4.26 6.50
N SER A 349 -5.65 -5.24 7.41
CA SER A 349 -4.44 -5.99 7.75
C SER A 349 -3.88 -6.77 6.56
N LEU A 350 -4.76 -7.42 5.77
CA LEU A 350 -4.34 -8.14 4.56
C LEU A 350 -3.71 -7.18 3.53
N LYS A 351 -4.31 -6.00 3.34
CA LYS A 351 -3.76 -4.93 2.50
C LYS A 351 -2.38 -4.49 2.98
N ALA A 352 -2.19 -4.31 4.29
CA ALA A 352 -0.92 -3.84 4.84
C ALA A 352 0.26 -4.82 4.62
N ILE A 353 -0.02 -6.13 4.54
CA ILE A 353 1.01 -7.18 4.37
C ILE A 353 1.13 -7.70 2.94
N THR A 354 0.33 -7.16 2.00
CA THR A 354 0.39 -7.52 0.60
C THR A 354 1.18 -6.45 -0.15
N ASP A 355 1.99 -6.86 -1.12
CA ASP A 355 2.85 -6.01 -1.93
C ASP A 355 2.03 -5.20 -2.93
N TRP A 356 1.27 -4.26 -2.39
CA TRP A 356 0.46 -3.36 -3.19
C TRP A 356 1.26 -2.16 -3.67
N SER A 357 2.21 -1.66 -2.87
CA SER A 357 2.64 -0.24 -2.86
C SER A 357 2.43 0.53 -4.19
N TYR A 358 1.21 1.00 -4.36
CA TYR A 358 0.87 2.20 -5.12
C TYR A 358 0.89 3.35 -4.12
N GLY A 359 1.30 4.54 -4.57
CA GLY A 359 1.13 5.77 -3.81
C GLY A 359 -0.30 5.80 -3.27
N THR A 360 -0.43 5.90 -1.96
CA THR A 360 -1.69 5.89 -1.24
C THR A 360 -2.65 6.92 -1.83
N GLN A 361 -3.60 6.49 -2.66
CA GLN A 361 -4.83 7.25 -2.88
C GLN A 361 -5.87 6.69 -1.90
N ASN A 362 -6.07 7.44 -0.82
CA ASN A 362 -7.24 7.28 0.03
C ASN A 362 -8.40 7.96 -0.72
N ASN A 363 -9.46 7.18 -0.99
CA ASN A 363 -10.79 7.73 -1.30
C ASN A 363 -11.30 8.60 -0.16
#